data_AF-A0A2E6MSH1-F1
#
_entry.id   AF-A0A2E6MSH1-F1
#
_cell.length_a   1.000
_cell.length_b   1.000
_cell.length_c   1.000
_cell.angle_alpha   90.00
_cell.angle_beta   90.00
_cell.angle_gamma   90.00
#
_symmetry.space_group_name_H-M   'P 1'
#
loop_
_entity.id
_entity.type
_entity.pdbx_description
1 polymer ?
#
loop_
_entity_poly.entity_id
_entity_poly.type
_entity_poly.pdbx_seq_one_letter_code
_entity_poly.pdbx_strand_id
1 'polypeptide(L)'
;MKIVSLIPSSTEIVDFLGMSKNLIGVSHECDNPLLVKDLPILTRSKIKINQNSLNIDKDIKKILHLGLSVYNVKTELLKNLNPDVIITQSQCSVCAVSLDQLKKSLGAWLEGNPKLIDLSPNSFNDILNDILKVGEFLNVSSNAIEKVNHIKTLVKEIKKKINK
;
A
#
# COMPACT_ATOMS: atom_id res chain seq x y z
N MET A 1 1.42 -17.45 -5.40
CA MET A 1 1.32 -16.01 -5.69
C MET A 1 2.33 -15.26 -4.82
N LYS A 2 3.06 -14.32 -5.40
CA LYS A 2 4.08 -13.47 -4.78
C LYS A 2 3.59 -12.02 -4.76
N ILE A 3 3.42 -11.44 -3.58
CA ILE A 3 2.80 -10.13 -3.39
C ILE A 3 3.85 -9.17 -2.83
N VAL A 4 3.90 -7.98 -3.41
CA VAL A 4 4.61 -6.83 -2.83
C VAL A 4 3.58 -5.77 -2.44
N SER A 5 3.70 -5.23 -1.24
CA SER A 5 2.86 -4.13 -0.75
C SER A 5 3.74 -2.92 -0.43
N LEU A 6 3.53 -1.81 -1.12
CA LEU A 6 4.37 -0.62 -0.97
C LEU A 6 3.85 0.38 0.08
N ILE A 7 2.75 0.06 0.78
CA ILE A 7 2.13 0.91 1.81
C ILE A 7 1.61 0.06 2.98
N PRO A 8 1.64 0.56 4.24
CA PRO A 8 1.17 -0.19 5.40
C PRO A 8 -0.27 -0.68 5.29
N SER A 9 -1.21 0.19 4.90
CA SER A 9 -2.64 -0.17 4.80
C SER A 9 -2.91 -1.32 3.84
N SER A 10 -2.22 -1.37 2.68
CA SER A 10 -2.36 -2.51 1.76
C SER A 10 -1.74 -3.78 2.32
N THR A 11 -0.69 -3.69 3.13
CA THR A 11 -0.08 -4.85 3.80
C THR A 11 -1.08 -5.46 4.79
N GLU A 12 -1.77 -4.62 5.55
CA GLU A 12 -2.82 -5.06 6.47
C GLU A 12 -4.05 -5.59 5.74
N ILE A 13 -4.43 -5.04 4.58
CA ILE A 13 -5.50 -5.61 3.73
C ILE A 13 -5.11 -7.01 3.24
N VAL A 14 -3.85 -7.27 2.92
CA VAL A 14 -3.35 -8.59 2.50
C VAL A 14 -3.30 -9.60 3.66
N ASP A 15 -3.12 -9.14 4.90
CA ASP A 15 -3.15 -9.99 6.11
C ASP A 15 -4.56 -10.28 6.63
N PHE A 16 -5.40 -9.24 6.68
CA PHE A 16 -6.83 -9.40 6.42
C PHE A 16 -6.97 -10.14 5.07
N LEU A 17 -8.06 -10.68 4.55
CA LEU A 17 -8.00 -11.61 3.38
C LEU A 17 -7.11 -12.90 3.52
N GLY A 18 -6.22 -13.06 4.52
CA GLY A 18 -5.51 -14.29 4.81
C GLY A 18 -4.31 -14.63 3.90
N MET A 19 -3.72 -13.62 3.23
CA MET A 19 -2.67 -13.78 2.22
C MET A 19 -1.29 -13.32 2.70
N SER A 20 -1.09 -13.15 4.01
CA SER A 20 0.16 -12.62 4.60
C SER A 20 1.39 -13.46 4.25
N LYS A 21 1.25 -14.78 4.14
CA LYS A 21 2.34 -15.69 3.72
C LYS A 21 2.79 -15.50 2.27
N ASN A 22 1.99 -14.81 1.46
CA ASN A 22 2.30 -14.49 0.08
C ASN A 22 3.06 -13.16 -0.06
N LEU A 23 3.18 -12.37 1.00
CA LEU A 23 4.01 -11.17 1.03
C LEU A 23 5.48 -11.54 0.93
N ILE A 24 6.19 -10.96 -0.04
CA ILE A 24 7.62 -11.18 -0.26
C ILE A 24 8.45 -9.89 -0.18
N GLY A 25 7.80 -8.75 0.05
CA GLY A 25 8.47 -7.47 0.23
C GLY A 25 7.46 -6.38 0.57
N VAL A 26 7.89 -5.45 1.42
CA VAL A 26 7.02 -4.43 1.99
C VAL A 26 7.67 -3.03 1.99
N SER A 27 6.88 -2.01 2.30
CA SER A 27 7.40 -0.65 2.52
C SER A 27 8.19 -0.55 3.83
N HIS A 28 9.04 0.47 3.96
CA HIS A 28 9.78 0.76 5.20
C HIS A 28 8.90 1.14 6.40
N GLU A 29 7.63 1.43 6.18
CA GLU A 29 6.67 1.82 7.23
C GLU A 29 5.79 0.64 7.65
N CYS A 30 5.90 -0.52 7.00
CA CYS A 30 5.10 -1.69 7.33
C CYS A 30 5.66 -2.39 8.58
N ASP A 31 4.85 -2.48 9.62
CA ASP A 31 5.21 -3.08 10.91
C ASP A 31 4.23 -4.17 11.39
N ASN A 32 3.11 -4.35 10.66
CA ASN A 32 2.04 -5.31 10.93
C ASN A 32 1.60 -6.03 9.63
N PRO A 33 1.27 -7.34 9.66
CA PRO A 33 1.46 -8.29 10.77
C PRO A 33 2.94 -8.50 11.11
N LEU A 34 3.26 -8.99 12.32
CA LEU A 34 4.67 -9.09 12.80
C LEU A 34 5.63 -9.79 11.83
N LEU A 35 5.14 -10.76 11.04
CA LEU A 35 5.93 -11.47 10.02
C LEU A 35 6.54 -10.55 8.95
N VAL A 36 5.99 -9.35 8.73
CA VAL A 36 6.50 -8.43 7.70
C VAL A 36 7.83 -7.80 8.06
N LYS A 37 8.21 -7.84 9.35
CA LYS A 37 9.49 -7.32 9.84
C LYS A 37 10.69 -8.09 9.29
N ASP A 38 10.48 -9.35 8.91
CA ASP A 38 11.51 -10.21 8.33
C ASP A 38 11.55 -10.13 6.79
N LEU A 39 10.62 -9.38 6.17
CA LEU A 39 10.54 -9.25 4.72
C LEU A 39 11.48 -8.16 4.19
N PRO A 40 11.98 -8.30 2.94
CA PRO A 40 12.72 -7.25 2.26
C PRO A 40 11.97 -5.91 2.23
N ILE A 41 12.63 -4.86 2.75
CA ILE A 41 12.11 -3.48 2.70
C ILE A 41 12.44 -2.87 1.33
N LEU A 42 11.40 -2.48 0.59
CA LEU A 42 11.46 -2.04 -0.80
C LEU A 42 11.38 -0.53 -0.99
N THR A 43 11.07 0.23 0.06
CA THR A 43 11.04 1.70 0.01
C THR A 43 11.98 2.33 1.02
N ARG A 44 12.33 3.60 0.83
CA ARG A 44 13.09 4.40 1.80
C ARG A 44 12.67 5.86 1.69
N SER A 45 12.53 6.55 2.82
CA SER A 45 12.33 8.00 2.86
C SER A 45 13.57 8.77 2.37
N LYS A 46 13.35 9.81 1.56
CA LYS A 46 14.37 10.80 1.20
C LYS A 46 14.57 11.86 2.28
N ILE A 47 13.63 11.97 3.22
CA ILE A 47 13.66 12.96 4.30
C ILE A 47 14.63 12.50 5.39
N LYS A 48 15.47 13.42 5.86
CA LYS A 48 16.34 13.17 7.02
C LYS A 48 15.51 13.19 8.30
N ILE A 49 15.78 12.23 9.20
CA ILE A 49 14.94 11.96 10.37
C ILE A 49 15.37 12.76 11.63
N ASN A 50 16.52 13.45 11.58
CA ASN A 50 17.09 14.19 12.71
C ASN A 50 16.97 15.71 12.50
N GLN A 51 15.76 16.19 12.26
CA GLN A 51 15.47 17.61 12.08
C GLN A 51 14.09 17.97 12.62
N ASN A 52 13.86 19.26 12.89
CA ASN A 52 12.57 19.74 13.37
C ASN A 52 11.49 19.65 12.28
N SER A 53 10.23 19.69 12.70
CA SER A 53 9.06 19.60 11.81
C SER A 53 9.05 20.69 10.72
N LEU A 54 9.52 21.90 11.03
CA LEU A 54 9.58 23.00 10.07
C LEU A 54 10.55 22.69 8.91
N ASN A 55 11.70 22.07 9.19
CA ASN A 55 12.65 21.69 8.15
C ASN A 55 12.18 20.46 7.36
N ILE A 56 11.49 19.51 8.01
CA ILE A 56 10.80 18.40 7.33
C ILE A 56 9.79 18.93 6.32
N ASP A 57 8.94 19.89 6.71
CA ASP A 57 7.94 20.51 5.82
C ASP A 57 8.61 21.21 4.62
N LYS A 58 9.71 21.94 4.85
CA LYS A 58 10.49 22.56 3.77
C LYS A 58 11.05 21.55 2.79
N ASP A 59 11.64 20.45 3.29
CA ASP A 59 12.19 19.38 2.44
C ASP A 59 11.10 18.70 1.62
N ILE A 60 9.96 18.39 2.23
CA ILE A 60 8.79 17.81 1.55
C ILE A 60 8.33 18.75 0.44
N LYS A 61 8.09 20.03 0.74
CA LYS A 61 7.65 21.03 -0.26
C LYS A 61 8.64 21.15 -1.42
N LYS A 62 9.94 21.12 -1.14
CA LYS A 62 10.98 21.16 -2.17
C LYS A 62 10.93 19.93 -3.08
N ILE A 63 10.78 18.73 -2.51
CA ILE A 63 10.66 17.48 -3.27
C ILE A 63 9.41 17.51 -4.17
N LEU A 64 8.27 17.93 -3.61
CA LEU A 64 7.01 18.02 -4.35
C LEU A 64 7.04 19.06 -5.47
N HIS A 65 7.67 20.22 -5.24
CA HIS A 65 7.85 21.25 -6.27
C HIS A 65 8.69 20.75 -7.46
N LEU A 66 9.59 19.80 -7.23
CA LEU A 66 10.37 19.15 -8.29
C LEU A 66 9.61 17.98 -8.96
N GLY A 67 8.35 17.74 -8.59
CA GLY A 67 7.55 16.61 -9.08
C GLY A 67 8.12 15.25 -8.66
N LEU A 68 8.89 15.21 -7.57
CA LEU A 68 9.52 13.99 -7.08
C LEU A 68 8.71 13.34 -5.97
N SER A 69 8.77 12.01 -5.85
CA SER A 69 8.23 11.32 -4.67
C SER A 69 9.15 11.51 -3.47
N VAL A 70 8.54 11.61 -2.29
CA VAL A 70 9.23 11.63 -0.97
C VAL A 70 9.95 10.31 -0.69
N TYR A 71 9.53 9.23 -1.34
CA TYR A 71 10.09 7.90 -1.16
C TYR A 71 10.84 7.43 -2.41
N ASN A 72 11.87 6.62 -2.19
CA ASN A 72 12.56 5.88 -3.23
C ASN A 72 12.12 4.42 -3.19
N VAL A 73 11.84 3.84 -4.36
CA VAL A 73 11.62 2.40 -4.52
C VAL A 73 12.94 1.74 -4.94
N LYS A 74 13.30 0.65 -4.26
CA LYS A 74 14.47 -0.18 -4.61
C LYS A 74 14.10 -1.08 -5.80
N THR A 75 14.07 -0.51 -7.00
CA THR A 75 13.57 -1.17 -8.21
C THR A 75 14.33 -2.43 -8.60
N GLU A 76 15.65 -2.47 -8.42
CA GLU A 76 16.45 -3.68 -8.67
C GLU A 76 16.03 -4.83 -7.75
N LEU A 77 15.90 -4.55 -6.45
CA LEU A 77 15.42 -5.54 -5.48
C LEU A 77 13.98 -5.97 -5.79
N LEU A 78 13.11 -5.02 -6.14
CA LEU A 78 11.73 -5.32 -6.54
C LEU A 78 11.67 -6.25 -7.76
N LYS A 79 12.51 -6.01 -8.77
CA LYS A 79 12.61 -6.86 -9.97
C LYS A 79 13.16 -8.25 -9.64
N ASN A 80 14.17 -8.34 -8.78
CA ASN A 80 14.78 -9.60 -8.36
C ASN A 80 13.79 -10.49 -7.57
N LEU A 81 12.90 -9.88 -6.78
CA LEU A 81 11.83 -10.58 -6.07
C LEU A 81 10.78 -11.18 -7.02
N ASN A 82 10.67 -10.64 -8.24
CA ASN A 82 9.77 -11.11 -9.29
C ASN A 82 8.33 -11.37 -8.78
N PRO A 83 7.65 -10.35 -8.23
CA PRO A 83 6.28 -10.49 -7.74
C PRO A 83 5.29 -10.77 -8.87
N ASP A 84 4.14 -11.34 -8.52
CA ASP A 84 2.98 -11.45 -9.40
C ASP A 84 2.11 -10.18 -9.31
N VAL A 85 2.09 -9.55 -8.12
CA VAL A 85 1.25 -8.39 -7.81
C VAL A 85 2.07 -7.36 -7.02
N ILE A 86 1.97 -6.09 -7.40
CA ILE A 86 2.43 -4.95 -6.62
C ILE A 86 1.20 -4.13 -6.23
N ILE A 87 1.04 -3.86 -4.93
CA ILE A 87 0.00 -2.98 -4.41
C ILE A 87 0.64 -1.65 -4.00
N THR A 88 0.07 -0.56 -4.50
CA THR A 88 0.47 0.82 -4.21
C THR A 88 -0.78 1.70 -4.03
N GLN A 89 -0.60 2.98 -3.77
CA GLN A 89 -1.68 3.96 -3.63
C GLN A 89 -1.23 5.28 -4.26
N SER A 90 -2.13 5.92 -5.01
CA SER A 90 -1.90 7.21 -5.66
C SER A 90 -2.59 8.38 -4.94
N GLN A 91 -3.38 8.08 -3.91
CA GLN A 91 -4.20 9.04 -3.16
C GLN A 91 -3.43 10.24 -2.59
N CYS A 92 -2.17 10.03 -2.21
CA CYS A 92 -1.41 10.98 -1.43
C CYS A 92 -0.12 11.33 -2.16
N SER A 93 -0.03 12.56 -2.65
CA SER A 93 1.18 13.07 -3.33
C SER A 93 2.41 13.11 -2.42
N VAL A 94 2.21 13.07 -1.10
CA VAL A 94 3.26 13.17 -0.07
C VAL A 94 3.62 11.81 0.51
N CYS A 95 2.61 11.05 0.94
CA CYS A 95 2.75 9.88 1.80
C CYS A 95 2.79 8.54 1.05
N ALA A 96 2.74 8.57 -0.28
CA ALA A 96 2.93 7.38 -1.09
C ALA A 96 4.02 7.57 -2.16
N VAL A 97 4.52 6.45 -2.68
CA VAL A 97 5.33 6.47 -3.89
C VAL A 97 4.48 7.01 -5.02
N SER A 98 4.98 8.02 -5.75
CA SER A 98 4.28 8.55 -6.92
C SER A 98 4.07 7.43 -7.95
N LEU A 99 2.82 7.19 -8.35
CA LEU A 99 2.46 6.19 -9.35
C LEU A 99 3.21 6.40 -10.66
N ASP A 100 3.33 7.65 -11.10
CA ASP A 100 4.05 8.00 -12.33
C ASP A 100 5.54 7.69 -12.21
N GLN A 101 6.15 7.97 -11.05
CA GLN A 101 7.55 7.60 -10.83
C GLN A 101 7.75 6.09 -10.76
N LEU A 102 6.83 5.37 -10.11
CA LEU A 102 6.85 3.91 -10.05
C LEU A 102 6.75 3.32 -11.46
N LYS A 103 5.76 3.77 -12.26
CA LYS A 103 5.59 3.35 -13.65
C LYS A 103 6.82 3.68 -14.50
N LYS A 104 7.39 4.88 -14.39
CA LYS A 104 8.62 5.27 -15.09
C LYS A 104 9.82 4.41 -14.70
N SER A 105 9.97 4.12 -13.40
CA SER A 105 11.13 3.37 -12.89
C SER A 105 11.06 1.87 -13.18
N LEU A 106 9.85 1.33 -13.27
CA LEU A 106 9.63 -0.05 -13.66
C LEU A 106 9.56 -0.23 -15.18
N GLY A 107 9.07 0.79 -15.91
CA GLY A 107 9.07 0.83 -17.36
C GLY A 107 8.40 -0.38 -17.99
N ALA A 108 9.03 -0.93 -19.04
CA ALA A 108 8.58 -2.13 -19.75
C ALA A 108 8.42 -3.38 -18.86
N TRP A 109 9.00 -3.40 -17.65
CA TRP A 109 8.80 -4.53 -16.73
C TRP A 109 7.34 -4.67 -16.29
N LEU A 110 6.58 -3.57 -16.22
CA LEU A 110 5.14 -3.60 -15.93
C LEU A 110 4.29 -4.08 -17.13
N GLU A 111 4.84 -4.12 -18.34
CA GLU A 111 4.12 -4.64 -19.53
C GLU A 111 4.06 -6.18 -19.52
N GLY A 112 4.90 -6.83 -18.73
CA GLY A 112 4.87 -8.26 -18.46
C GLY A 112 4.18 -8.57 -17.13
N ASN A 113 4.94 -9.17 -16.20
CA ASN A 113 4.55 -9.36 -14.80
C ASN A 113 5.49 -8.51 -13.94
N PRO A 114 4.97 -7.71 -12.98
CA PRO A 114 3.74 -7.91 -12.18
C PRO A 114 2.51 -7.08 -12.57
N LYS A 115 1.34 -7.51 -12.11
CA LYS A 115 0.12 -6.68 -12.07
C LYS A 115 0.26 -5.56 -11.02
N LEU A 116 -0.02 -4.33 -11.40
CA LEU A 116 -0.01 -3.18 -10.50
C LEU A 116 -1.44 -2.82 -10.05
N ILE A 117 -1.68 -2.89 -8.74
CA ILE A 117 -2.92 -2.46 -8.10
C ILE A 117 -2.66 -1.09 -7.48
N ASP A 118 -3.35 -0.08 -8.01
CA ASP A 118 -3.37 1.26 -7.43
C ASP A 118 -4.64 1.43 -6.58
N LEU A 119 -4.47 1.76 -5.31
CA LEU A 119 -5.53 2.08 -4.37
C LEU A 119 -5.69 3.61 -4.27
N SER A 120 -6.92 4.10 -4.10
CA SER A 120 -7.17 5.54 -4.01
C SER A 120 -8.44 5.86 -3.22
N PRO A 121 -8.53 5.47 -1.94
CA PRO A 121 -9.75 5.67 -1.17
C PRO A 121 -9.87 7.10 -0.67
N ASN A 122 -11.08 7.69 -0.79
CA ASN A 122 -11.43 9.02 -0.26
C ASN A 122 -12.55 8.97 0.77
N SER A 123 -13.17 7.81 0.94
CA SER A 123 -14.25 7.58 1.88
C SER A 123 -14.11 6.21 2.53
N PHE A 124 -14.86 6.01 3.62
CA PHE A 124 -14.96 4.70 4.25
C PHE A 124 -15.47 3.63 3.28
N ASN A 125 -16.40 3.98 2.38
CA ASN A 125 -16.91 3.03 1.40
C ASN A 125 -15.84 2.66 0.35
N ASP A 126 -14.96 3.59 0.00
CA ASP A 126 -13.85 3.29 -0.90
C ASP A 126 -12.86 2.33 -0.27
N ILE A 127 -12.61 2.42 1.04
CA ILE A 127 -11.79 1.43 1.76
C ILE A 127 -12.40 0.03 1.63
N LEU A 128 -13.73 -0.10 1.77
CA LEU A 128 -14.41 -1.38 1.58
C LEU A 128 -14.28 -1.87 0.14
N ASN A 129 -14.39 -0.97 -0.84
CA ASN A 129 -14.19 -1.30 -2.25
C ASN A 129 -12.75 -1.71 -2.55
N ASP A 130 -11.75 -1.10 -1.93
CA ASP A 130 -10.34 -1.47 -2.05
C ASP A 130 -10.09 -2.87 -1.49
N ILE A 131 -10.71 -3.25 -0.36
CA ILE A 131 -10.64 -4.63 0.16
C ILE A 131 -11.21 -5.62 -0.86
N LEU A 132 -12.36 -5.30 -1.48
CA LEU A 132 -12.96 -6.15 -2.52
C LEU A 132 -12.07 -6.26 -3.76
N LYS A 133 -11.54 -5.12 -4.23
CA LYS A 133 -10.61 -5.04 -5.36
C LYS A 133 -9.38 -5.90 -5.12
N VAL A 134 -8.71 -5.73 -3.97
CA VAL A 134 -7.55 -6.55 -3.62
C VAL A 134 -7.95 -8.03 -3.56
N GLY A 135 -9.10 -8.35 -2.96
CA GLY A 135 -9.64 -9.72 -2.95
C GLY A 135 -9.80 -10.34 -4.33
N GLU A 136 -10.33 -9.59 -5.30
CA GLU A 136 -10.48 -10.02 -6.69
C GLU A 136 -9.13 -10.31 -7.35
N PHE A 137 -8.19 -9.36 -7.26
CA PHE A 137 -6.86 -9.54 -7.87
C PHE A 137 -6.06 -10.69 -7.25
N LEU A 138 -6.27 -10.96 -5.96
CA LEU A 138 -5.61 -12.05 -5.24
C LEU A 138 -6.37 -13.38 -5.35
N ASN A 139 -7.48 -13.44 -6.09
CA ASN A 139 -8.36 -14.61 -6.26
C ASN A 139 -8.96 -15.13 -4.93
N VAL A 140 -9.29 -14.23 -4.01
CA VAL A 140 -9.91 -14.52 -2.71
C VAL A 140 -11.19 -13.69 -2.48
N SER A 141 -11.95 -13.43 -3.56
CA SER A 141 -13.16 -12.58 -3.55
C SER A 141 -14.18 -13.01 -2.50
N SER A 142 -14.41 -14.32 -2.32
CA SER A 142 -15.36 -14.82 -1.31
C SER A 142 -14.98 -14.39 0.11
N ASN A 143 -13.69 -14.50 0.46
CA ASN A 143 -13.17 -14.07 1.77
C ASN A 143 -13.25 -12.53 1.91
N ALA A 144 -12.98 -11.79 0.84
CA ALA A 144 -13.11 -10.33 0.84
C ALA A 144 -14.56 -9.88 1.10
N ILE A 145 -15.54 -10.51 0.43
CA ILE A 145 -16.97 -10.23 0.62
C ILE A 145 -17.39 -10.53 2.06
N GLU A 146 -17.02 -11.69 2.60
CA GLU A 146 -17.31 -12.07 3.98
C GLU A 146 -16.79 -11.04 4.98
N LYS A 147 -15.51 -10.69 4.86
CA LYS A 147 -14.84 -9.71 5.72
C LYS A 147 -15.44 -8.30 5.62
N VAL A 148 -15.79 -7.85 4.40
CA VAL A 148 -16.45 -6.55 4.21
C VAL A 148 -17.85 -6.54 4.82
N ASN A 149 -18.61 -7.63 4.69
CA ASN A 149 -19.92 -7.76 5.33
C ASN A 149 -19.82 -7.74 6.86
N HIS A 150 -18.78 -8.36 7.41
CA HIS A 150 -18.49 -8.29 8.84
C HIS A 150 -18.21 -6.84 9.30
N ILE A 151 -17.35 -6.10 8.59
CA ILE A 151 -17.09 -4.68 8.89
C ILE A 151 -18.39 -3.85 8.83
N LYS A 152 -19.20 -4.01 7.77
CA LYS A 152 -20.49 -3.30 7.64
C LYS A 152 -21.43 -3.59 8.81
N THR A 153 -21.46 -4.83 9.29
CA THR A 153 -22.26 -5.26 10.44
C THR A 153 -21.78 -4.57 11.71
N LEU A 154 -20.47 -4.57 11.98
CA LEU A 154 -19.88 -3.89 13.14
C LEU A 154 -20.18 -2.38 13.14
N VAL A 155 -20.00 -1.71 11.99
CA VAL A 155 -20.30 -0.28 11.86
C VAL A 155 -21.78 0.00 12.10
N LYS A 156 -22.69 -0.86 11.63
CA LYS A 156 -24.13 -0.73 11.89
C LYS A 156 -24.43 -0.83 13.38
N GLU A 157 -23.82 -1.77 14.09
CA GLU A 157 -23.99 -1.92 15.54
C GLU A 157 -23.43 -0.73 16.32
N ILE A 158 -22.28 -0.18 15.91
CA ILE A 158 -21.71 1.02 16.51
C ILE A 158 -22.65 2.22 16.30
N LYS A 159 -23.16 2.43 15.09
CA LYS A 159 -24.11 3.52 14.78
C LYS A 159 -25.38 3.44 15.63
N LYS A 160 -25.92 2.23 15.87
CA LYS A 160 -27.08 2.03 16.75
C LYS A 160 -26.80 2.45 18.20
N LYS A 161 -25.57 2.30 18.69
CA LYS A 161 -25.19 2.70 20.06
C LYS A 161 -24.98 4.20 20.20
N ILE A 162 -24.56 4.88 19.14
CA ILE A 162 -24.34 6.34 19.14
C ILE A 162 -25.66 7.12 19.00
N ASN A 163 -26.64 6.56 18.29
CA ASN A 163 -27.95 7.19 18.08
C ASN A 163 -28.98 6.88 19.19
N LYS A 164 -28.52 6.36 20.34
CA LYS A 164 -29.33 6.15 21.56
C LYS A 164 -28.99 7.23 22.56
#